data_AF-A0A3E2U483-F1
#
_entry.id   AF-A0A3E2U483-F1
#
_cell.length_a   1.000
_cell.length_b   1.000
_cell.length_c   1.000
_cell.angle_alpha   90.00
_cell.angle_beta   90.00
_cell.angle_gamma   90.00
#
_symmetry.space_group_name_H-M   'P 1'
#
loop_
_entity.id
_entity.type
_entity.pdbx_description
1 polymer ?
#
loop_
_entity_poly.entity_id
_entity_poly.type
_entity_poly.pdbx_seq_one_letter_code
_entity_poly.pdbx_strand_id
1 'polypeptide(L)'
;MLEKMADIFHVPLTYLQPDQSLFIERAAETYGKKGKIEAQHLAFELTELFASGDLTPQDMDGIMYEMHKAYFKYREKKREKERIMNL
;
A
#
# COMPACT_ATOMS: atom_id res chain seq x y z
N MET A 1 -14.48 -7.38 14.02
CA MET A 1 -13.37 -6.40 14.11
C MET A 1 -13.25 -5.61 12.81
N LEU A 2 -13.12 -6.28 11.66
CA LEU A 2 -13.02 -5.64 10.34
C LEU A 2 -14.25 -4.79 9.95
N GLU A 3 -15.48 -5.21 10.29
CA GLU A 3 -16.69 -4.39 10.09
C GLU A 3 -16.62 -3.04 10.80
N LYS A 4 -16.15 -3.03 12.06
CA LYS A 4 -15.98 -1.78 12.82
C LYS A 4 -14.91 -0.89 12.19
N MET A 5 -13.85 -1.47 11.64
CA MET A 5 -12.82 -0.70 10.93
C MET A 5 -13.35 -0.15 9.61
N ALA A 6 -14.15 -0.92 8.87
CA ALA A 6 -14.78 -0.48 7.62
C ALA A 6 -15.69 0.73 7.86
N ASP A 7 -16.48 0.69 8.95
CA ASP A 7 -17.31 1.81 9.38
C ASP A 7 -16.49 3.04 9.78
N ILE A 8 -15.39 2.87 10.53
CA ILE A 8 -14.50 3.96 10.95
C ILE A 8 -13.84 4.65 9.76
N PHE A 9 -13.35 3.86 8.79
CA PHE A 9 -12.65 4.38 7.62
C PHE A 9 -13.59 4.76 6.47
N HIS A 10 -14.90 4.55 6.62
CA HIS A 10 -15.91 4.77 5.59
C HIS A 10 -15.56 4.09 4.25
N VAL A 11 -15.02 2.87 4.33
CA VAL A 11 -14.72 2.04 3.16
C VAL A 11 -15.60 0.79 3.16
N PRO A 12 -15.98 0.25 1.99
CA PRO A 12 -16.68 -1.04 1.94
C PRO A 12 -15.89 -2.13 2.68
N LEU A 13 -16.57 -3.04 3.38
CA LEU A 13 -15.91 -4.16 4.08
C LEU A 13 -15.03 -4.99 3.14
N THR A 14 -15.44 -5.13 1.87
CA THR A 14 -14.68 -5.79 0.81
C THR A 14 -13.33 -5.14 0.50
N TYR A 15 -13.15 -3.87 0.89
CA TYR A 15 -11.89 -3.14 0.78
C TYR A 15 -10.91 -3.53 1.90
N LEU A 16 -11.42 -3.97 3.06
CA LEU A 16 -10.63 -4.50 4.18
C LEU A 16 -10.51 -6.03 4.18
N GLN A 17 -11.25 -6.69 3.29
CA GLN A 17 -11.09 -8.09 2.94
C GLN A 17 -10.52 -8.23 1.53
N PRO A 18 -9.40 -7.58 1.18
CA PRO A 18 -8.80 -7.84 -0.11
C PRO A 18 -8.31 -9.29 -0.08
N ASP A 19 -8.76 -10.08 -1.06
CA ASP A 19 -8.03 -11.29 -1.38
C ASP A 19 -6.60 -10.84 -1.73
N GLN A 20 -5.61 -11.37 -1.01
CA GLN A 20 -4.21 -11.00 -1.20
C GLN A 20 -3.79 -11.20 -2.66
N SER A 21 -4.41 -12.16 -3.34
CA SER A 21 -4.25 -12.39 -4.78
C SER A 21 -4.76 -11.21 -5.63
N LEU A 22 -5.91 -10.61 -5.30
CA LEU A 22 -6.48 -9.45 -5.99
C LEU A 22 -5.59 -8.20 -5.90
N PHE A 23 -4.91 -7.98 -4.78
CA PHE A 23 -3.95 -6.88 -4.64
C PHE A 23 -2.74 -7.07 -5.58
N ILE A 24 -2.19 -8.28 -5.59
CA ILE A 24 -1.04 -8.66 -6.43
C ILE A 24 -1.42 -8.59 -7.93
N GLU A 25 -2.60 -9.06 -8.30
CA GLU A 25 -3.11 -9.04 -9.67
C GLU A 25 -3.29 -7.62 -10.19
N ARG A 26 -3.92 -6.73 -9.42
CA ARG A 26 -4.07 -5.31 -9.81
C ARG A 26 -2.73 -4.60 -9.98
N ALA A 27 -1.75 -4.91 -9.12
CA ALA A 27 -0.40 -4.37 -9.26
C ALA A 27 0.29 -4.91 -10.52
N ALA A 28 0.09 -6.18 -10.87
CA ALA A 28 0.59 -6.77 -12.10
C ALA A 28 -0.05 -6.14 -13.35
N GLU A 29 -1.36 -5.87 -13.33
CA GLU A 29 -2.06 -5.21 -14.43
C GLU A 29 -1.59 -3.76 -14.63
N THR A 30 -1.42 -3.02 -13.54
CA THR A 30 -1.09 -1.59 -13.60
C THR A 30 0.40 -1.33 -13.87
N TYR A 31 1.28 -2.15 -13.29
CA TYR A 31 2.73 -1.89 -13.25
C TYR A 31 3.58 -3.06 -13.81
N GLY A 32 2.92 -4.06 -14.39
CA GLY A 32 3.58 -5.20 -15.02
C GLY A 32 4.27 -6.13 -14.03
N LYS A 33 5.20 -6.95 -14.55
CA LYS A 33 5.94 -7.96 -13.78
C LYS A 33 6.65 -7.38 -12.55
N LYS A 34 7.16 -6.15 -12.64
CA LYS A 34 7.83 -5.48 -11.52
C LYS A 34 6.86 -5.16 -10.39
N GLY A 35 5.70 -4.57 -10.71
CA GLY A 35 4.69 -4.28 -9.69
C GLY A 35 4.09 -5.52 -9.05
N LYS A 36 3.98 -6.62 -9.79
CA LYS A 36 3.60 -7.93 -9.23
C LYS A 36 4.55 -8.36 -8.11
N ILE A 37 5.86 -8.30 -8.37
CA ILE A 37 6.90 -8.70 -7.41
C ILE A 37 6.89 -7.76 -6.19
N GLU A 38 6.82 -6.45 -6.43
CA GLU A 38 6.77 -5.45 -5.35
C GLU A 38 5.52 -5.63 -4.47
N ALA A 39 4.36 -5.91 -5.07
CA ALA A 39 3.12 -6.17 -4.33
C ALA A 39 3.16 -7.48 -3.54
N GLN A 40 3.79 -8.54 -4.10
CA GLN A 40 3.99 -9.80 -3.39
C GLN A 40 4.87 -9.61 -2.14
N HIS A 41 5.98 -8.89 -2.29
CA HIS A 41 6.86 -8.57 -1.16
C HIS A 41 6.13 -7.76 -0.08
N LEU A 42 5.43 -6.70 -0.48
CA LEU A 42 4.70 -5.86 0.47
C LEU A 42 3.60 -6.63 1.21
N ALA A 43 2.86 -7.47 0.51
CA ALA A 43 1.80 -8.27 1.12
C ALA A 43 2.36 -9.32 2.09
N PHE A 44 3.53 -9.88 1.81
CA PHE A 44 4.21 -10.82 2.69
C PHE A 44 4.74 -10.13 3.95
N GLU A 45 5.48 -9.03 3.80
CA GLU A 45 6.03 -8.23 4.91
C GLU A 45 4.91 -7.77 5.86
N LEU A 46 3.79 -7.25 5.31
CA LEU A 46 2.64 -6.86 6.14
C LEU A 46 1.97 -8.05 6.83
N THR A 47 1.92 -9.23 6.21
CA THR A 47 1.31 -10.41 6.83
C THR A 47 2.14 -10.89 8.03
N GLU A 48 3.46 -10.95 7.90
CA GLU A 48 4.35 -11.30 9.01
C GLU A 48 4.24 -10.30 10.15
N LEU A 49 4.18 -9.02 9.80
CA LEU A 49 4.06 -7.90 10.72
C LEU A 49 2.72 -7.89 11.50
N PHE A 50 1.61 -8.26 10.87
CA PHE A 50 0.32 -8.37 11.56
C PHE A 50 0.16 -9.71 12.31
N ALA A 51 0.87 -10.77 11.89
CA ALA A 51 0.83 -12.07 12.55
C ALA A 51 1.52 -12.05 13.93
N SER A 52 2.49 -11.16 14.16
CA SER A 52 3.15 -11.01 15.47
C SER A 52 2.25 -10.37 16.53
N GLY A 53 1.11 -9.77 16.15
CA GLY A 53 0.13 -9.17 17.07
C GLY A 53 0.57 -7.84 17.71
N ASP A 54 1.88 -7.65 17.89
CA ASP A 54 2.51 -6.42 18.37
C ASP A 54 3.50 -5.89 17.33
N LEU A 55 3.42 -4.60 17.03
CA LEU A 55 4.41 -3.87 16.24
C LEU A 55 5.52 -3.38 17.18
N THR A 56 6.78 -3.67 16.86
CA THR A 56 7.87 -3.03 17.58
C THR A 56 7.92 -1.53 17.21
N PRO A 57 8.46 -0.65 18.06
CA PRO A 57 8.68 0.75 17.68
C PRO A 57 9.47 0.91 16.37
N GLN A 58 10.42 0.01 16.12
CA GLN A 58 11.21 -0.04 14.89
C GLN A 58 10.35 -0.36 13.67
N ASP A 59 9.43 -1.31 13.79
CA ASP A 59 8.49 -1.65 12.73
C ASP A 59 7.54 -0.49 12.43
N MET A 60 7.02 0.17 13.48
CA MET A 60 6.18 1.35 13.34
C MET A 60 6.90 2.48 12.59
N ASP A 61 8.14 2.76 12.99
CA ASP A 61 8.98 3.77 12.32
C ASP A 61 9.27 3.40 10.87
N GLY A 62 9.55 2.12 10.59
CA GLY A 62 9.79 1.59 9.25
C GLY A 62 8.58 1.78 8.31
N ILE A 63 7.38 1.43 8.78
CA ILE A 63 6.13 1.60 8.02
C ILE A 63 5.88 3.07 7.74
N MET A 64 6.01 3.92 8.76
CA MET A 64 5.79 5.36 8.62
C MET A 64 6.77 5.96 7.62
N TYR A 65 8.04 5.55 7.65
CA TYR A 65 9.04 5.99 6.70
C TYR A 65 8.70 5.60 5.26
N GLU A 66 8.39 4.33 4.99
CA GLU A 66 8.08 3.87 3.63
C GLU A 66 6.77 4.48 3.09
N MET A 67 5.74 4.67 3.94
CA MET A 67 4.52 5.39 3.56
C MET A 67 4.80 6.84 3.15
N HIS A 68 5.60 7.57 3.94
CA HIS A 68 5.97 8.96 3.61
C HIS A 68 6.74 9.02 2.29
N LYS A 69 7.73 8.15 2.12
CA LYS A 69 8.54 8.06 0.89
C LYS A 69 7.70 7.76 -0.34
N ALA A 70 6.76 6.81 -0.26
CA ALA A 70 5.83 6.50 -1.34
C ALA A 70 4.94 7.70 -1.71
N TYR A 71 4.40 8.39 -0.70
CA TYR A 71 3.60 9.61 -0.88
C TYR A 71 4.39 10.72 -1.58
N PHE A 72 5.60 11.04 -1.11
CA PHE A 72 6.43 12.09 -1.71
C PHE A 72 6.82 11.75 -3.15
N LYS A 73 7.21 10.49 -3.42
CA LYS A 73 7.52 10.02 -4.78
C LYS A 73 6.33 10.19 -5.73
N TYR A 74 5.11 9.90 -5.28
CA TYR A 74 3.89 10.15 -6.06
C TYR A 74 3.69 11.65 -6.33
N ARG A 75 3.83 12.50 -5.30
CA ARG A 75 3.69 13.96 -5.41
C ARG A 75 4.72 14.58 -6.36
N GLU A 76 5.95 14.09 -6.36
CA GLU A 76 7.00 14.53 -7.30
C GLU A 76 6.67 14.15 -8.74
N LYS A 77 6.30 12.88 -8.98
CA LYS A 77 5.88 12.43 -10.31
C LYS A 77 4.70 13.24 -10.85
N LYS A 78 3.72 13.56 -9.98
CA LYS A 78 2.57 14.38 -10.35
C LYS A 78 2.99 15.80 -10.74
N ARG A 79 3.83 16.45 -9.94
CA ARG A 79 4.36 17.80 -10.22
C ARG A 79 5.16 17.84 -11.52
N GLU A 80 6.01 16.84 -11.78
CA GLU A 80 6.78 16.81 -13.03
C GLU A 80 5.88 16.62 -14.25
N LYS A 81 4.86 15.76 -14.14
CA LYS A 81 3.86 15.59 -15.21
C LYS A 81 3.10 16.89 -15.49
N GLU A 82 2.68 17.62 -14.45
CA GLU A 82 2.04 18.93 -14.57
C GLU A 82 2.97 19.97 -15.20
N ARG A 83 4.27 19.95 -14.86
CA ARG A 83 5.27 20.85 -15.44
C ARG A 83 5.47 20.61 -16.94
N ILE A 84 5.53 19.34 -17.35
CA ILE A 84 5.69 18.96 -18.76
C ILE A 84 4.44 19.30 -19.58
N MET A 85 3.23 19.15 -19.01
CA MET A 85 1.98 19.47 -19.74
C MET A 85 1.70 20.96 -19.89
N ASN A 86 2.34 21.81 -19.06
CA ASN A 86 2.19 23.27 -19.10
C ASN A 86 3.30 23.97 -19.93
N LEU A 87 4.14 23.19 -20.63
CA LEU A 87 5.17 23.63 -21.59
C LEU A 87 4.75 23.27 -23.00
#